data_AF-A0A358XNC2-F1
#
_entry.id   AF-A0A358XNC2-F1
#
_cell.length_a   1.000
_cell.length_b   1.000
_cell.length_c   1.000
_cell.angle_alpha   90.00
_cell.angle_beta   90.00
_cell.angle_gamma   90.00
#
_symmetry.space_group_name_H-M   'P 1'
#
loop_
_entity.id
_entity.type
_entity.pdbx_description
1 polymer ?
#
loop_
_entity_poly.entity_id
_entity_poly.type
_entity_poly.pdbx_seq_one_letter_code
_entity_poly.pdbx_strand_id
1 'polypeptide(L)' 'MNAAFQFNQKMAITGVYPNFALDYAKISISDGGLYGGGTVAVSYDSGELIFTWSTGASETFETFGDDLVYVLAYHPEKDE' A
#
# COMPACT_ATOMS: atom_id res chain seq x y z
N MET A 1 -9.48 1.86 -16.27
CA MET A 1 -8.90 0.81 -15.41
C MET A 1 -7.41 1.05 -15.32
N ASN A 2 -6.83 1.28 -14.15
CA ASN A 2 -5.38 1.50 -14.03
C ASN A 2 -4.62 0.16 -14.09
N ALA A 3 -3.34 0.19 -14.48
CA ALA A 3 -2.53 -1.00 -14.72
C ALA A 3 -2.40 -1.91 -13.48
N ALA A 4 -2.24 -1.33 -12.29
CA ALA A 4 -2.18 -2.09 -11.03
C ALA A 4 -3.46 -2.89 -10.76
N PHE A 5 -4.64 -2.33 -11.06
CA PHE A 5 -5.90 -3.07 -10.92
C PHE A 5 -5.99 -4.22 -11.93
N GLN A 6 -5.59 -4.02 -13.19
CA GLN A 6 -5.59 -5.08 -14.20
C GLN A 6 -4.63 -6.24 -13.85
N PHE A 7 -3.49 -5.92 -13.23
CA PHE A 7 -2.54 -6.91 -12.74
C PHE A 7 -3.15 -7.71 -11.59
N ASN A 8 -3.66 -7.04 -10.56
CA ASN A 8 -4.24 -7.70 -9.39
C ASN A 8 -5.47 -8.53 -9.75
N GLN A 9 -6.28 -8.09 -10.72
CA GLN A 9 -7.42 -8.86 -11.21
C GLN A 9 -7.01 -10.21 -11.82
N LYS A 10 -5.84 -10.29 -12.46
CA LYS A 10 -5.34 -11.53 -13.08
C LYS A 10 -4.52 -12.40 -12.12
N MET A 11 -3.82 -11.78 -11.18
CA MET A 11 -2.77 -12.43 -10.40
C MET A 11 -3.15 -12.66 -8.93
N ALA A 12 -3.92 -11.75 -8.34
CA ALA A 12 -4.21 -11.73 -6.91
C ALA A 12 -5.65 -12.11 -6.59
N ILE A 13 -6.60 -11.95 -7.52
CA ILE A 13 -7.96 -12.46 -7.35
C ILE A 13 -7.99 -13.96 -7.71
N THR A 14 -8.45 -14.77 -6.77
CA THR A 14 -8.60 -16.21 -6.90
C THR A 14 -10.04 -16.64 -6.62
N GLY A 15 -10.38 -17.88 -6.95
CA GLY A 15 -11.73 -18.42 -6.79
C GLY A 15 -12.60 -18.22 -8.01
N VAL A 16 -13.85 -18.66 -7.90
CA VAL A 16 -14.86 -18.59 -8.96
C VAL A 16 -16.13 -18.03 -8.35
N TYR A 17 -16.88 -17.29 -9.16
CA TYR A 17 -18.14 -16.69 -8.70
C TYR A 17 -19.02 -17.73 -7.99
N PRO A 18 -19.59 -17.42 -6.81
CA PRO A 18 -19.52 -16.14 -6.10
C PRO A 18 -18.34 -16.00 -5.12
N ASN A 19 -17.54 -17.05 -4.94
CA ASN A 19 -16.51 -17.15 -3.91
C ASN A 19 -15.15 -16.64 -4.41
N PHE A 20 -15.02 -15.33 -4.58
CA PHE A 20 -13.72 -14.71 -4.85
C PHE A 20 -12.93 -14.50 -3.55
N ALA A 21 -11.62 -14.70 -3.62
CA ALA A 21 -10.68 -14.46 -2.52
C ALA A 21 -9.44 -13.72 -3.02
N LEU A 22 -8.80 -12.95 -2.14
CA LEU A 22 -7.55 -12.25 -2.44
C LEU A 22 -6.35 -13.06 -1.94
N ASP A 23 -5.45 -13.40 -2.84
CA ASP A 23 -4.12 -13.90 -2.52
C ASP A 23 -3.20 -12.72 -2.24
N TYR A 24 -3.12 -12.33 -0.97
CA TYR A 24 -2.32 -11.18 -0.51
C TYR A 24 -0.83 -11.29 -0.85
N ALA A 25 -0.30 -12.51 -1.02
CA ALA A 25 1.09 -12.70 -1.42
C ALA A 25 1.36 -12.31 -2.88
N LYS A 26 0.30 -12.15 -3.69
CA LYS A 26 0.38 -11.80 -5.12
C LYS A 26 -0.13 -10.39 -5.44
N ILE A 27 -0.60 -9.65 -4.44
CA ILE A 27 -1.03 -8.27 -4.63
C ILE A 27 0.19 -7.42 -4.96
N SER A 28 0.18 -6.78 -6.13
CA SER A 28 1.17 -5.78 -6.53
C SER A 28 0.48 -4.42 -6.62
N ILE A 29 0.91 -3.49 -5.78
CA ILE A 29 0.36 -2.12 -5.74
C ILE A 29 1.13 -1.20 -6.70
N SER A 30 2.41 -1.48 -6.91
CA SER A 30 3.28 -0.82 -7.89
C SER A 30 4.40 -1.74 -8.34
N ASP A 31 4.81 -1.61 -9.60
CA ASP A 31 5.95 -2.33 -10.17
C ASP A 31 7.12 -1.35 -10.36
N GLY A 32 8.24 -1.62 -9.70
CA GLY A 32 9.37 -0.71 -9.55
C GLY A 32 9.90 -0.63 -8.12
N GLY A 33 11.02 0.07 -7.93
CA GLY A 33 11.59 0.30 -6.61
C GLY A 33 10.68 1.22 -5.79
N LEU A 34 9.82 0.64 -4.95
CA LEU A 34 9.18 1.35 -3.85
C LEU A 34 10.26 1.64 -2.81
N TYR A 35 10.95 2.76 -2.99
CA TYR A 35 11.81 3.26 -1.94
C TYR A 35 10.92 3.67 -0.77
N GLY A 36 11.11 3.04 0.38
CA GLY A 36 10.41 3.44 1.60
C GLY A 36 10.68 4.92 1.86
N GLY A 37 9.66 5.65 2.34
CA GLY A 37 9.74 7.08 2.67
C GLY A 37 10.62 7.39 3.89
N GLY A 38 11.78 6.74 4.01
CA GLY A 38 12.65 6.77 5.18
C GLY A 38 12.11 5.94 6.36
N THR A 39 12.38 6.40 7.58
CA THR A 39 11.82 5.82 8.81
C THR A 39 10.32 6.06 8.85
N VAL A 40 9.51 4.99 8.80
CA VAL A 40 8.05 5.07 8.91
C VAL A 40 7.64 4.57 10.30
N ALA A 41 6.80 5.34 10.99
CA ALA A 41 6.19 4.94 12.26
C ALA A 41 4.69 5.25 12.24
N VAL A 42 3.90 4.40 12.89
CA VAL A 42 2.46 4.57 13.06
C VAL A 42 2.13 4.55 14.55
N SER A 43 1.28 5.47 14.98
CA SER A 43 0.67 5.45 16.32
C SER A 43 -0.84 5.57 16.20
N TYR A 44 -1.56 4.98 17.16
CA TYR A 44 -3.00 5.16 17.31
C TYR A 44 -3.26 6.06 18.51
N ASP A 45 -4.01 7.12 18.29
CA ASP A 45 -4.50 7.97 19.38
C ASP A 45 -5.95 8.37 19.09
N SER A 46 -6.83 8.18 20.08
CA SER A 46 -8.19 8.73 20.07
C SER A 46 -9.03 8.50 18.80
N GLY A 47 -8.87 7.34 18.15
CA GLY A 47 -9.62 7.01 16.92
C GLY A 47 -8.89 7.35 15.62
N GLU A 48 -7.70 7.93 15.70
CA GLU A 48 -6.90 8.35 14.56
C GLU A 48 -5.62 7.49 14.44
N LEU A 49 -5.29 7.12 13.21
CA LEU A 49 -3.98 6.56 12.88
C LEU A 49 -3.08 7.71 12.43
N ILE A 50 -2.03 7.96 13.21
CA ILE A 50 -1.04 9.00 12.96
C ILE A 50 0.16 8.33 12.31
N PHE A 51 0.41 8.68 11.06
CA PHE A 51 1.56 8.20 10.31
C PHE A 51 2.64 9.28 10.34
N THR A 52 3.86 8.89 10.68
CA THR A 52 5.04 9.76 10.66
C THR A 52 6.10 9.13 9.79
N TRP A 53 6.73 9.93 8.94
CA TRP A 53 7.85 9.48 8.13
C TRP A 53 8.91 10.58 8.01
N SER A 54 10.13 10.17 7.68
CA SER A 54 11.25 11.11 7.48
C SER A 54 11.33 11.55 6.03
N THR A 55 11.35 12.86 5.80
CA THR A 55 11.64 13.43 4.47
C THR A 55 13.14 13.46 4.15
N GLY A 56 14.01 12.90 5.00
CA GLY A 56 15.46 12.92 4.75
C GLY A 56 15.88 12.20 3.46
N ALA A 57 15.03 11.30 2.95
CA ALA A 57 15.25 10.63 1.67
C ALA A 57 14.73 11.43 0.45
N SER A 58 13.94 12.49 0.68
CA SER A 58 13.33 13.31 -0.37
C SER A 58 14.34 13.95 -1.33
N GLU A 59 15.50 14.39 -0.81
CA GLU A 59 16.58 14.94 -1.64
C GLU A 59 17.29 13.87 -2.48
N THR A 60 17.30 12.62 -2.02
CA THR A 60 17.92 11.49 -2.75
C THR A 60 17.01 10.96 -3.86
N PHE A 61 15.69 11.12 -3.70
CA PHE A 61 14.68 10.60 -4.63
C PHE A 61 14.00 11.66 -5.49
N GLU A 62 14.54 12.89 -5.52
CA GLU A 62 14.00 14.02 -6.30
C GLU A 62 12.49 14.21 -6.09
N THR A 63 12.01 14.04 -4.86
CA THR A 63 10.58 14.16 -4.56
C THR A 63 10.16 15.63 -4.60
N PHE A 64 9.02 15.92 -5.21
CA PHE A 64 8.44 17.25 -5.30
C PHE A 64 7.33 17.45 -4.25
N GLY A 65 7.05 18.70 -3.90
CA GLY A 65 6.04 19.03 -2.87
C GLY A 65 4.60 18.68 -3.25
N ASP A 66 4.36 18.28 -4.50
CA ASP A 66 3.09 17.81 -5.05
C ASP A 66 3.02 16.29 -5.24
N ASP A 67 4.03 15.55 -4.78
CA ASP A 67 4.03 14.10 -4.82
C ASP A 67 2.94 13.51 -3.91
N LEU A 68 2.31 12.44 -4.40
CA LEU A 68 1.24 11.74 -3.68
C LEU A 68 1.80 10.61 -2.81
N VAL A 69 1.34 10.54 -1.56
CA VAL A 69 1.66 9.46 -0.63
C VAL A 69 0.52 8.45 -0.57
N TYR A 70 0.86 7.17 -0.68
CA TYR A 70 -0.08 6.06 -0.45
C TYR A 70 0.20 5.43 0.92
N VAL A 71 -0.85 5.30 1.74
CA VAL A 71 -0.79 4.64 3.05
C VAL A 71 -1.62 3.36 2.99
N LEU A 72 -0.99 2.23 3.28
CA LEU A 72 -1.65 0.92 3.36
C LEU A 72 -1.70 0.47 4.82
N ALA A 73 -2.91 0.33 5.37
CA ALA A 73 -3.14 -0.27 6.67
C ALA A 73 -3.82 -1.64 6.48
N TYR A 74 -3.20 -2.69 7.00
CA TYR A 74 -3.75 -4.05 6.99
C TYR A 74 -4.09 -4.47 8.41
N HIS A 75 -5.32 -4.96 8.62
CA HIS A 75 -5.80 -5.45 9.91
C HIS A 75 -6.07 -6.96 9.82
N PRO A 76 -5.14 -7.81 10.28
CA PRO A 76 -5.25 -9.27 10.11
C PRO A 76 -6.42 -9.89 10.89
N GLU A 77 -6.84 -9.29 12.00
CA GLU A 77 -7.89 -9.84 12.86
C GLU A 77 -9.32 -9.45 12.42
N LYS A 78 -9.46 -8.73 11.30
CA LYS A 78 -10.77 -8.38 10.74
C LYS A 78 -11.03 -9.16 9.45
N ASP A 79 -10.68 -10.43 9.50
CA ASP A 79 -11.04 -11.45 8.53
C ASP A 79 -12.11 -12.34 9.19
N GLU A 80 -13.30 -11.76 9.38
CA GLU A 80 -14.64 -12.39 9.53
C GLU A 80 -15.74 -11.31 9.66
#